data_AF-A0A6S8VSI8-F1
#
_entry.id   AF-A0A6S8VSI8-F1
#
_cell.length_a   1.000
_cell.length_b   1.000
_cell.length_c   1.000
_cell.angle_alpha   90.00
_cell.angle_beta   90.00
_cell.angle_gamma   90.00
#
_symmetry.space_group_name_H-M   'P 1'
#
loop_
_entity.id
_entity.type
_entity.pdbx_description
1 polymer ?
#
loop_
_entity_poly.entity_id
_entity_poly.type
_entity_poly.pdbx_seq_one_letter_code
_entity_poly.pdbx_strand_id
1 'polypeptide(L)'
;MDFSSCARHTPSYRALPMSLAQPRSHRRLSLELAVLNDMCINVSSEKACGFMHPKKDKCEQELFQLEDQRYELDMIIDANSACVAVLESITTTFYRNSCSAPSKTRICHEQQVDCSSRHSSNDAINANVDAATLSNLPLNAISAVYGKHSGELIELINNNPHFAVPLVLKRLKQKGKEWRDMREMKSYCWERVINRNLHRALDQRAFHFRQNDRKIKLSRYLMCHILGSSRTQIGLSSLQRVVRQHETITPLDDEADICRKDMFLQLGRRSLHRTLFHLILNAVEQSCLSQHDKQLIVDYWQYFFFHFVHLSNDNHKMEPTVSPWTKYDFSDELIIASRQIYIFFRLYHLLFQRYEFAWKLGDNPTSSGCQSDSPSQNHPRIAAFDTLVRGLLDGSVDADRYEDGCRLLFSTPSFVFFSIDKLIVQLLKQLQCVVNDIQSRKLVDLWKEREVFKRKKHLDDCANSFSGVCINPSVLSSKSRV
;
A
#
# COMPACT_ATOMS: atom_id res chain seq x y z
N MET A 1 1.83 -9.12 -35.01
CA MET A 1 2.71 -8.57 -36.06
C MET A 1 4.13 -8.67 -35.54
N ASP A 2 5.02 -9.39 -36.22
CA ASP A 2 6.43 -9.46 -35.85
C ASP A 2 7.22 -8.40 -36.65
N PHE A 3 7.84 -7.46 -35.95
CA PHE A 3 8.65 -6.39 -36.53
C PHE A 3 10.16 -6.69 -36.45
N SER A 4 10.54 -7.91 -36.05
CA SER A 4 11.93 -8.32 -35.87
C SER A 4 12.78 -8.21 -37.14
N SER A 5 12.18 -8.45 -38.30
CA SER A 5 12.76 -8.39 -39.65
C SER A 5 12.80 -6.98 -40.25
N CYS A 6 12.17 -5.99 -39.61
CA CYS A 6 12.15 -4.61 -40.10
C CYS A 6 13.46 -3.89 -39.80
N ALA A 7 13.87 -2.99 -40.71
CA ALA A 7 15.08 -2.18 -40.57
C ALA A 7 15.08 -1.42 -39.23
N ARG A 8 16.19 -1.50 -38.49
CA ARG A 8 16.31 -0.90 -37.17
C ARG A 8 16.98 0.47 -37.30
N HIS A 9 16.29 1.53 -36.87
CA HIS A 9 16.84 2.90 -36.87
C HIS A 9 17.44 3.26 -35.51
N THR A 10 16.84 2.79 -34.41
CA THR A 10 17.37 2.94 -33.05
C THR A 10 17.07 1.66 -32.24
N PRO A 11 17.61 1.49 -31.02
CA PRO A 11 17.29 0.34 -30.16
C PRO A 11 15.79 0.15 -29.92
N SER A 12 15.00 1.23 -29.99
CA SER A 12 13.54 1.21 -29.74
C SER A 12 12.71 1.49 -31.00
N TYR A 13 13.28 1.94 -32.11
CA TYR A 13 12.52 2.25 -33.33
C TYR A 13 12.91 1.38 -34.52
N ARG A 14 11.89 0.90 -35.22
CA ARG A 14 12.02 0.10 -36.45
C ARG A 14 11.19 0.69 -37.57
N ALA A 15 11.65 0.54 -38.81
CA ALA A 15 10.90 0.96 -40.00
C ALA A 15 9.57 0.22 -40.08
N LEU A 16 8.51 0.93 -40.42
CA LEU A 16 7.20 0.35 -40.65
C LEU A 16 7.19 -0.36 -42.02
N PRO A 17 6.73 -1.62 -42.12
CA PRO A 17 6.58 -2.28 -43.41
C PRO A 17 5.64 -1.51 -44.34
N MET A 18 5.99 -1.41 -45.63
CA MET A 18 5.14 -0.77 -46.64
C MET A 18 3.78 -1.45 -46.82
N SER A 19 3.64 -2.71 -46.40
CA SER A 19 2.36 -3.44 -46.38
C SER A 19 1.39 -2.97 -45.28
N LEU A 20 1.90 -2.29 -44.25
CA LEU A 20 1.13 -1.70 -43.16
C LEU A 20 0.86 -0.23 -43.47
N ALA A 21 -0.17 0.05 -44.25
CA ALA A 21 -0.63 1.41 -44.47
C ALA A 21 -1.22 1.97 -43.17
N GLN A 22 -0.59 2.98 -42.57
CA GLN A 22 -1.25 3.76 -41.53
C GLN A 22 -2.33 4.65 -42.16
N PRO A 23 -3.53 4.74 -41.56
CA PRO A 23 -4.53 5.68 -42.02
C PRO A 23 -3.99 7.11 -41.86
N ARG A 24 -3.74 7.79 -42.98
CA ARG A 24 -3.31 9.20 -42.98
C ARG A 24 -4.51 10.07 -42.63
N SER A 25 -4.37 10.94 -41.64
CA SER A 25 -5.38 11.95 -41.36
C SER A 25 -5.42 12.95 -42.52
N HIS A 26 -6.57 13.08 -43.17
CA HIS A 26 -6.78 13.94 -44.34
C HIS A 26 -6.66 15.45 -44.04
N ARG A 27 -6.43 15.83 -42.78
CA ARG A 27 -6.39 17.22 -42.29
C ARG A 27 -5.17 17.51 -41.41
N ARG A 28 -3.98 17.05 -41.79
CA ARG A 28 -2.76 17.42 -41.05
C ARG A 28 -2.39 18.88 -41.30
N LEU A 29 -2.14 19.62 -40.23
CA LEU A 29 -1.56 20.95 -40.26
C LEU A 29 -0.06 20.88 -40.62
N SER A 30 0.53 22.02 -41.00
CA SER A 30 1.94 22.10 -41.41
C SER A 30 2.90 21.54 -40.35
N LEU A 31 2.63 21.79 -39.06
CA LEU A 31 3.41 21.26 -37.94
C LEU A 31 3.26 19.74 -37.80
N GLU A 32 2.06 19.22 -37.99
CA GLU A 32 1.76 17.80 -37.85
C GLU A 32 2.41 16.98 -38.96
N LEU A 33 2.49 17.54 -40.18
CA LEU A 33 3.26 16.95 -41.29
C LEU A 33 4.77 16.92 -41.00
N ALA A 34 5.28 17.86 -40.21
CA ALA A 34 6.70 17.95 -39.89
C ALA A 34 7.12 17.04 -38.73
N VAL A 35 6.23 16.78 -37.77
CA VAL A 35 6.57 16.14 -36.49
C VAL A 35 6.04 14.70 -36.37
N LEU A 36 4.89 14.38 -37.00
CA LEU A 36 4.30 13.06 -36.87
C LEU A 36 5.07 12.02 -37.66
N ASN A 37 5.36 10.90 -36.99
CA ASN A 37 6.12 9.80 -37.56
C ASN A 37 5.19 8.84 -38.32
N ASP A 38 5.35 8.80 -39.65
CA ASP A 38 4.62 7.88 -40.54
C ASP A 38 5.47 6.67 -40.97
N MET A 39 6.76 6.66 -40.62
CA MET A 39 7.76 5.78 -41.23
C MET A 39 8.31 4.72 -40.28
N CYS A 40 8.21 4.94 -38.96
CA CYS A 40 8.80 4.08 -37.94
C CYS A 40 7.80 3.73 -36.84
N ILE A 41 7.93 2.56 -36.24
CA ILE A 41 7.18 2.11 -35.08
C ILE A 41 8.12 1.95 -33.87
N ASN A 42 7.63 2.34 -32.69
CA ASN A 42 8.31 2.05 -31.43
C ASN A 42 8.10 0.57 -31.08
N VAL A 43 9.18 -0.20 -31.06
CA VAL A 43 9.21 -1.58 -30.60
C VAL A 43 10.01 -1.59 -29.31
N SER A 44 9.31 -1.77 -28.20
CA SER A 44 9.91 -1.98 -26.89
C SER A 44 11.02 -3.04 -27.00
N SER A 45 12.23 -2.71 -26.55
CA SER A 45 13.34 -3.67 -26.44
C SER A 45 13.05 -4.65 -25.29
N GLU A 46 12.05 -5.52 -25.46
CA GLU A 46 11.47 -6.38 -24.43
C GLU A 46 12.40 -7.49 -23.91
N LYS A 47 13.64 -7.59 -24.40
CA LYS A 47 14.58 -8.64 -23.94
C LYS A 47 15.46 -8.25 -22.75
N ALA A 48 15.50 -6.99 -22.31
CA ALA A 48 16.43 -6.57 -21.23
C ALA A 48 15.76 -6.13 -19.93
N CYS A 49 14.50 -5.71 -19.96
CA CYS A 49 13.77 -5.36 -18.74
C CYS A 49 12.30 -5.64 -19.02
N GLY A 50 11.81 -6.77 -18.50
CA GLY A 50 10.38 -6.92 -18.39
C GLY A 50 9.90 -5.83 -17.44
N PHE A 51 9.34 -4.75 -17.98
CA PHE A 51 8.36 -3.94 -17.26
C PHE A 51 7.15 -4.86 -17.05
N MET A 52 7.30 -5.83 -16.15
CA MET A 52 6.17 -6.40 -15.46
C MET A 52 5.55 -5.20 -14.76
N HIS A 53 4.40 -4.74 -15.25
CA HIS A 53 3.59 -3.85 -14.45
C HIS A 53 3.54 -4.48 -13.06
N PRO A 54 4.03 -3.79 -12.01
CA PRO A 54 3.90 -4.32 -10.68
C PRO A 54 2.42 -4.66 -10.49
N LYS A 55 2.13 -5.79 -9.82
CA LYS A 55 0.74 -6.13 -9.51
C LYS A 55 0.15 -4.90 -8.83
N LYS A 56 -0.79 -4.24 -9.52
CA LYS A 56 -1.41 -3.00 -9.06
C LYS A 56 -1.98 -3.27 -7.67
N ASP A 57 -1.69 -2.39 -6.72
CA ASP A 57 -2.36 -2.48 -5.42
C ASP A 57 -3.87 -2.33 -5.62
N LYS A 58 -4.68 -2.87 -4.70
CA LYS A 58 -6.13 -2.74 -4.78
C LYS A 58 -6.56 -1.28 -4.90
N CYS A 59 -5.92 -0.38 -4.15
CA CYS A 59 -6.23 1.05 -4.19
C CYS A 59 -5.87 1.66 -5.55
N GLU A 60 -4.73 1.29 -6.12
CA GLU A 60 -4.28 1.73 -7.45
C GLU A 60 -5.22 1.19 -8.55
N GLN A 61 -5.69 -0.05 -8.42
CA GLN A 61 -6.64 -0.66 -9.35
C GLN A 61 -7.99 0.08 -9.33
N GLU A 62 -8.48 0.45 -8.15
CA GLU A 62 -9.71 1.25 -8.01
C GLU A 62 -9.57 2.65 -8.62
N LEU A 63 -8.42 3.32 -8.44
CA LEU A 63 -8.14 4.61 -9.09
C LEU A 63 -8.06 4.48 -10.61
N PHE A 64 -7.43 3.43 -11.13
CA PHE A 64 -7.33 3.18 -12.56
C PHE A 64 -8.71 2.96 -13.20
N GLN A 65 -9.55 2.12 -12.59
CA GLN A 65 -10.92 1.90 -13.06
C GLN A 65 -11.75 3.19 -13.02
N LEU A 66 -11.55 4.02 -12.00
CA LEU A 66 -12.20 5.32 -11.90
C LEU A 66 -11.76 6.25 -13.04
N GLU A 67 -10.46 6.31 -13.31
CA GLU A 67 -9.93 7.13 -14.41
C GLU A 67 -10.46 6.66 -15.76
N ASP A 68 -10.50 5.35 -16.01
CA ASP A 68 -11.11 4.79 -17.22
C ASP A 68 -12.59 5.21 -17.34
N GLN A 69 -13.37 5.08 -16.26
CA GLN A 69 -14.78 5.49 -16.27
C GLN A 69 -14.97 6.99 -16.53
N ARG A 70 -14.09 7.83 -15.97
CA ARG A 70 -14.13 9.27 -16.17
C ARG A 70 -13.78 9.62 -17.61
N TYR A 71 -12.71 9.03 -18.12
CA TYR A 71 -12.24 9.20 -19.49
C TYR A 71 -13.31 8.81 -20.50
N GLU A 72 -13.94 7.63 -20.36
CA GLU A 72 -15.00 7.18 -21.26
C GLU A 72 -16.19 8.16 -21.28
N LEU A 73 -16.59 8.66 -20.10
CA LEU A 73 -17.71 9.59 -20.00
C LEU A 73 -17.38 10.96 -20.59
N ASP A 74 -16.20 11.51 -20.29
CA ASP A 74 -15.74 12.78 -20.86
C ASP A 74 -15.56 12.67 -22.38
N MET A 75 -15.01 11.57 -22.89
CA MET A 75 -14.85 11.32 -24.33
C MET A 75 -16.19 11.32 -25.07
N ILE A 76 -17.22 10.68 -24.50
CA ILE A 76 -18.57 10.65 -25.09
C ILE A 76 -19.19 12.06 -25.08
N ILE A 77 -19.02 12.82 -24.00
CA ILE A 77 -19.51 14.20 -23.90
C ILE A 77 -18.85 15.09 -24.95
N ASP A 78 -17.53 15.00 -25.09
CA ASP A 78 -16.75 15.81 -26.03
C ASP A 78 -17.02 15.43 -27.49
N ALA A 79 -17.13 14.13 -27.79
CA ALA A 79 -17.51 13.67 -29.13
C ALA A 79 -18.91 14.18 -29.51
N ASN A 80 -19.86 14.14 -28.57
CA ASN A 80 -21.21 14.63 -28.78
C ASN A 80 -21.28 16.16 -28.90
N SER A 81 -20.54 16.90 -28.10
CA SER A 81 -20.50 18.37 -28.19
C SER A 81 -19.91 18.81 -29.54
N ALA A 82 -18.86 18.14 -30.01
CA ALA A 82 -18.29 18.35 -31.34
C ALA A 82 -19.29 18.01 -32.45
N CYS A 83 -20.02 16.89 -32.33
CA CYS A 83 -21.06 16.50 -33.29
C CYS A 83 -22.19 17.53 -33.36
N VAL A 84 -22.67 18.00 -32.20
CA VAL A 84 -23.69 19.06 -32.10
C VAL A 84 -23.22 20.34 -32.78
N ALA A 85 -21.98 20.78 -32.53
CA ALA A 85 -21.43 21.99 -33.16
C ALA A 85 -21.36 21.87 -34.69
N VAL A 86 -20.96 20.70 -35.21
CA VAL A 86 -20.94 20.43 -36.66
C VAL A 86 -22.36 20.51 -37.24
N LEU A 87 -23.33 19.82 -36.63
CA LEU A 87 -24.71 19.83 -37.11
C LEU A 87 -25.39 21.22 -36.98
N GLU A 88 -25.04 22.02 -35.97
CA GLU A 88 -25.50 23.40 -35.84
C GLU A 88 -24.94 24.31 -36.93
N SER A 89 -23.66 24.14 -37.29
CA SER A 89 -23.06 24.90 -38.39
C SER A 89 -23.73 24.60 -39.73
N ILE A 90 -24.00 23.31 -40.00
CA ILE A 90 -24.77 22.84 -41.17
C ILE A 90 -26.20 23.42 -41.16
N THR A 91 -26.86 23.42 -40.00
CA THR A 91 -28.20 24.00 -39.87
C THR A 91 -28.20 25.50 -40.18
N THR A 92 -27.19 26.23 -39.69
CA THR A 92 -27.06 27.68 -39.89
C THR A 92 -26.80 28.05 -41.35
N THR A 93 -25.99 27.27 -42.07
CA THR A 93 -25.74 27.51 -43.51
C THR A 93 -27.01 27.31 -44.33
N PHE A 94 -27.85 26.31 -44.01
CA PHE A 94 -29.12 26.10 -44.69
C PHE A 94 -30.09 27.28 -44.52
N TYR A 95 -30.23 27.82 -43.30
CA TYR A 95 -31.09 28.98 -43.06
C TYR A 95 -30.56 30.25 -43.74
N ARG A 96 -29.24 30.45 -43.78
CA ARG A 96 -28.61 31.60 -44.45
C ARG A 96 -28.83 31.58 -45.96
N ASN A 97 -28.74 30.41 -46.58
CA ASN A 97 -28.99 30.22 -48.01
C ASN A 97 -30.49 30.34 -48.37
N SER A 98 -31.38 30.00 -47.44
CA SER A 98 -32.84 30.16 -47.62
C SER A 98 -33.28 31.63 -47.55
N CYS A 99 -32.57 32.48 -46.79
CA CYS A 99 -32.89 33.90 -46.62
C CYS A 99 -32.28 34.83 -47.70
N SER A 100 -31.59 34.29 -48.72
CA SER A 100 -30.97 35.09 -49.80
C SER A 100 -31.80 35.15 -51.09
N ALA A 101 -33.02 34.62 -51.11
CA ALA A 101 -33.95 34.77 -52.24
C ALA A 101 -35.07 35.78 -51.90
N PRO A 102 -35.00 37.06 -52.35
CA PRO A 102 -36.14 37.94 -52.29
C PRO A 102 -36.99 37.73 -53.54
N SER A 103 -38.22 37.24 -53.39
CA SER A 103 -39.21 37.36 -54.45
C SER A 103 -40.57 37.68 -53.86
N LYS A 104 -40.91 38.97 -53.95
CA LYS A 104 -42.29 39.45 -53.97
C LYS A 104 -43.05 38.64 -55.01
N THR A 105 -44.17 38.01 -54.62
CA THR A 105 -45.40 38.11 -55.41
C THR A 105 -46.62 37.78 -54.55
N ARG A 106 -47.60 38.68 -54.65
CA ARG A 106 -48.94 38.63 -54.08
C ARG A 106 -49.75 37.46 -54.64
N ILE A 107 -50.75 37.07 -53.85
CA ILE A 107 -51.98 36.37 -54.19
C ILE A 107 -52.59 36.89 -55.51
N CYS A 108 -53.04 36.00 -56.42
CA CYS A 108 -54.39 36.02 -57.02
C CYS A 108 -54.63 34.89 -58.05
N HIS A 109 -55.93 34.63 -58.23
CA HIS A 109 -56.66 33.62 -58.97
C HIS A 109 -56.50 33.63 -60.51
N GLU A 110 -57.06 32.57 -61.13
CA GLU A 110 -57.65 32.48 -62.49
C GLU A 110 -56.83 31.91 -63.68
N GLN A 111 -57.35 30.75 -64.13
CA GLN A 111 -57.61 30.28 -65.52
C GLN A 111 -56.47 30.16 -66.55
N GLN A 112 -56.35 28.90 -67.03
CA GLN A 112 -55.90 28.38 -68.34
C GLN A 112 -55.25 29.37 -69.33
N VAL A 113 -54.06 29.02 -69.86
CA VAL A 113 -53.85 28.60 -71.27
C VAL A 113 -52.44 27.96 -71.41
N ASP A 114 -52.43 26.97 -72.31
CA ASP A 114 -51.47 26.02 -72.85
C ASP A 114 -50.04 26.47 -73.34
N CYS A 115 -49.23 25.43 -73.57
CA CYS A 115 -48.07 25.29 -74.50
C CYS A 115 -46.62 25.60 -74.06
N SER A 116 -45.88 24.51 -73.80
CA SER A 116 -44.61 24.11 -74.46
C SER A 116 -43.60 25.19 -74.89
N SER A 117 -42.44 25.28 -74.22
CA SER A 117 -41.13 24.86 -74.77
C SER A 117 -39.96 25.07 -73.80
N ARG A 118 -39.06 24.07 -73.82
CA ARG A 118 -37.71 23.93 -73.24
C ARG A 118 -36.96 25.24 -72.94
N HIS A 119 -36.22 25.29 -71.81
CA HIS A 119 -34.74 25.22 -71.77
C HIS A 119 -34.22 24.94 -70.34
N SER A 120 -33.47 23.84 -70.26
CA SER A 120 -32.41 23.46 -69.32
C SER A 120 -31.91 24.52 -68.31
N SER A 121 -32.01 24.21 -67.02
CA SER A 121 -30.93 24.40 -66.01
C SER A 121 -31.33 23.68 -64.73
N ASN A 122 -30.86 22.44 -64.57
CA ASN A 122 -30.88 21.70 -63.31
C ASN A 122 -29.81 22.28 -62.37
N ASP A 123 -29.98 23.51 -61.91
CA ASP A 123 -29.24 24.01 -60.74
C ASP A 123 -30.04 23.67 -59.49
N ALA A 124 -30.27 22.37 -59.31
CA ALA A 124 -30.66 21.83 -58.01
C ALA A 124 -29.49 22.10 -57.06
N ILE A 125 -29.77 22.95 -56.09
CA ILE A 125 -29.00 23.29 -54.90
C ILE A 125 -28.24 22.05 -54.39
N ASN A 126 -27.02 21.84 -54.88
CA ASN A 126 -26.07 20.88 -54.33
C ASN A 126 -25.42 21.53 -53.09
N ALA A 127 -26.24 21.76 -52.06
CA ALA A 127 -25.75 21.83 -50.68
C ALA A 127 -25.49 20.39 -50.23
N ASN A 128 -24.58 19.71 -50.94
CA ASN A 128 -24.13 18.39 -50.54
C ASN A 128 -23.42 18.60 -49.22
N VAL A 129 -23.91 17.97 -48.14
CA VAL A 129 -23.13 17.85 -46.91
C VAL A 129 -21.90 17.08 -47.32
N ASP A 130 -20.80 17.78 -47.65
CA ASP A 130 -19.60 17.11 -48.12
C ASP A 130 -19.29 16.00 -47.13
N ALA A 131 -19.16 14.77 -47.63
CA ALA A 131 -18.84 13.60 -46.81
C ALA A 131 -17.55 13.80 -45.98
N ALA A 132 -16.75 14.82 -46.32
CA ALA A 132 -15.58 15.31 -45.59
C ALA A 132 -15.90 16.15 -44.33
N THR A 133 -17.15 16.58 -44.11
CA THR A 133 -17.58 17.43 -42.98
C THR A 133 -17.96 16.60 -41.75
N LEU A 134 -18.53 15.41 -41.96
CA LEU A 134 -18.75 14.40 -40.94
C LEU A 134 -17.47 13.57 -40.75
N SER A 135 -16.53 14.11 -39.98
CA SER A 135 -15.35 13.37 -39.51
C SER A 135 -15.75 12.11 -38.70
N ASN A 136 -14.80 11.21 -38.45
CA ASN A 136 -15.02 10.00 -37.63
C ASN A 136 -15.63 10.30 -36.25
N LEU A 137 -15.32 11.45 -35.66
CA LEU A 137 -15.78 11.82 -34.31
C LEU A 137 -17.32 12.08 -34.26
N PRO A 138 -17.90 12.92 -35.13
CA PRO A 138 -19.36 13.01 -35.30
C PRO A 138 -20.05 11.66 -35.57
N LEU A 139 -19.45 10.82 -36.41
CA LEU A 139 -20.01 9.50 -36.75
C LEU A 139 -20.01 8.57 -35.53
N ASN A 140 -18.94 8.58 -34.74
CA ASN A 140 -18.85 7.82 -33.49
C ASN A 140 -19.87 8.31 -32.44
N ALA A 141 -20.11 9.62 -32.34
CA ALA A 141 -21.12 10.17 -31.44
C ALA A 141 -22.55 9.74 -31.82
N ILE A 142 -22.87 9.74 -33.12
CA ILE A 142 -24.15 9.25 -33.64
C ILE A 142 -24.29 7.74 -33.38
N SER A 143 -23.21 6.98 -33.61
CA SER A 143 -23.16 5.54 -33.31
C SER A 143 -23.39 5.24 -31.82
N ALA A 144 -22.80 6.04 -30.92
CA ALA A 144 -22.99 5.90 -29.48
C ALA A 144 -24.45 6.11 -29.03
N VAL A 145 -25.21 6.98 -29.71
CA VAL A 145 -26.61 7.27 -29.36
C VAL A 145 -27.60 6.31 -30.02
N TYR A 146 -27.37 5.95 -31.29
CA TYR A 146 -28.33 5.20 -32.11
C TYR A 146 -27.95 3.73 -32.32
N GLY A 147 -26.74 3.32 -31.92
CA GLY A 147 -26.25 1.96 -31.98
C GLY A 147 -26.38 1.37 -33.39
N LYS A 148 -27.14 0.28 -33.50
CA LYS A 148 -27.34 -0.48 -34.75
C LYS A 148 -28.00 0.34 -35.87
N HIS A 149 -28.81 1.36 -35.54
CA HIS A 149 -29.50 2.20 -36.53
C HIS A 149 -28.67 3.39 -37.01
N SER A 150 -27.41 3.52 -36.55
CA SER A 150 -26.56 4.65 -36.90
C SER A 150 -26.25 4.72 -38.40
N GLY A 151 -26.03 3.58 -39.06
CA GLY A 151 -25.77 3.53 -40.51
C GLY A 151 -26.93 4.08 -41.33
N GLU A 152 -28.15 3.58 -41.08
CA GLU A 152 -29.38 4.06 -41.71
C GLU A 152 -29.61 5.57 -41.45
N LEU A 153 -29.31 6.02 -40.24
CA LEU A 153 -29.46 7.43 -39.88
C LEU A 153 -28.44 8.32 -40.60
N ILE A 154 -27.20 7.86 -40.78
CA ILE A 154 -26.17 8.59 -41.55
C ILE A 154 -26.61 8.70 -43.02
N GLU A 155 -27.14 7.62 -43.61
CA GLU A 155 -27.71 7.64 -44.95
C GLU A 155 -28.88 8.62 -45.06
N LEU A 156 -29.77 8.65 -44.07
CA LEU A 156 -30.88 9.61 -44.01
C LEU A 156 -30.41 11.06 -43.87
N ILE A 157 -29.34 11.32 -43.11
CA ILE A 157 -28.74 12.66 -43.00
C ILE A 157 -28.15 13.10 -44.33
N ASN A 158 -27.50 12.19 -45.06
CA ASN A 158 -26.92 12.49 -46.37
C ASN A 158 -28.00 12.69 -47.44
N ASN A 159 -29.07 11.89 -47.42
CA ASN A 159 -30.13 11.93 -48.43
C ASN A 159 -31.12 13.08 -48.18
N ASN A 160 -31.44 13.41 -46.93
CA ASN A 160 -32.46 14.38 -46.56
C ASN A 160 -32.03 15.26 -45.35
N PRO A 161 -31.00 16.12 -45.51
CA PRO A 161 -30.40 16.86 -44.40
C PRO A 161 -31.37 17.83 -43.72
N HIS A 162 -32.26 18.48 -44.48
CA HIS A 162 -33.23 19.45 -43.96
C HIS A 162 -34.20 18.84 -42.92
N PHE A 163 -34.56 17.57 -43.09
CA PHE A 163 -35.49 16.88 -42.19
C PHE A 163 -34.77 16.11 -41.09
N ALA A 164 -33.69 15.40 -41.42
CA ALA A 164 -32.98 14.53 -40.49
C ALA A 164 -32.14 15.31 -39.45
N VAL A 165 -31.43 16.37 -39.87
CA VAL A 165 -30.50 17.10 -38.98
C VAL A 165 -31.19 17.71 -37.76
N PRO A 166 -32.35 18.41 -37.87
CA PRO A 166 -33.03 18.96 -36.69
C PRO A 166 -33.47 17.90 -35.67
N LEU A 167 -33.91 16.73 -36.15
CA LEU A 167 -34.34 15.61 -35.30
C LEU A 167 -33.16 15.02 -34.53
N VAL A 168 -32.06 14.75 -35.24
CA VAL A 168 -30.83 14.22 -34.65
C VAL A 168 -30.24 15.22 -33.67
N LEU A 169 -30.17 16.50 -34.03
CA LEU A 169 -29.67 17.58 -33.19
C LEU A 169 -30.45 17.70 -31.88
N LYS A 170 -31.79 17.64 -31.92
CA LYS A 170 -32.64 17.67 -30.72
C LYS A 170 -32.30 16.50 -29.79
N ARG A 171 -32.13 15.29 -30.33
CA ARG A 171 -31.82 14.10 -29.55
C ARG A 171 -30.39 14.12 -28.98
N LEU A 172 -29.39 14.55 -29.75
CA LEU A 172 -28.00 14.68 -29.31
C LEU A 172 -27.86 15.73 -28.20
N LYS A 173 -28.60 16.84 -28.27
CA LYS A 173 -28.67 17.84 -27.19
C LYS A 173 -29.29 17.26 -25.91
N GLN A 174 -30.38 16.51 -26.04
CA GLN A 174 -31.01 15.82 -24.92
C GLN A 174 -30.03 14.83 -24.26
N LYS A 175 -29.42 13.94 -25.06
CA LYS A 175 -28.44 12.96 -24.57
C LYS A 175 -27.21 13.61 -23.96
N GLY A 176 -26.72 14.70 -24.56
CA GLY A 176 -25.63 15.48 -24.00
C GLY A 176 -25.94 16.07 -22.63
N LYS A 177 -27.19 16.48 -22.37
CA LYS A 177 -27.62 16.90 -21.03
C LYS A 177 -27.64 15.70 -20.07
N GLU A 178 -28.25 14.58 -20.44
CA GLU A 178 -28.29 13.36 -19.62
C GLU A 178 -26.89 12.90 -19.19
N TRP A 179 -25.90 12.96 -20.09
CA TRP A 179 -24.52 12.58 -19.77
C TRP A 179 -23.81 13.59 -18.86
N ARG A 180 -24.05 14.89 -19.01
CA ARG A 180 -23.52 15.90 -18.08
C ARG A 180 -24.11 15.75 -16.69
N ASP A 181 -25.42 15.52 -16.59
CA ASP A 181 -26.09 15.26 -15.31
C ASP A 181 -25.51 13.98 -14.66
N MET A 182 -25.24 12.94 -15.46
CA MET A 182 -24.56 11.73 -14.99
C MET A 182 -23.12 11.99 -14.53
N ARG A 183 -22.37 12.86 -15.21
CA ARG A 183 -21.02 13.28 -14.81
C ARG A 183 -21.03 13.91 -13.43
N GLU A 184 -21.95 14.84 -13.19
CA GLU A 184 -22.10 15.52 -11.89
C GLU A 184 -22.43 14.52 -10.79
N MET A 185 -23.40 13.62 -11.03
CA MET A 185 -23.76 12.56 -10.09
C MET A 185 -22.58 11.64 -9.77
N LYS A 186 -21.81 11.22 -10.78
CA LYS A 186 -20.64 10.36 -10.61
C LYS A 186 -19.47 11.08 -9.95
N SER A 187 -19.29 12.37 -10.21
CA SER A 187 -18.20 13.19 -9.65
C SER A 187 -18.14 13.11 -8.12
N TYR A 188 -19.31 13.14 -7.46
CA TYR A 188 -19.39 13.00 -6.01
C TYR A 188 -18.86 11.64 -5.51
N CYS A 189 -19.24 10.54 -6.18
CA CYS A 189 -18.77 9.21 -5.80
C CYS A 189 -17.28 9.04 -6.14
N TRP A 190 -16.83 9.57 -7.28
CA TRP A 190 -15.43 9.53 -7.71
C TRP A 190 -14.52 10.24 -6.72
N GLU A 191 -14.89 11.44 -6.26
CA GLU A 191 -14.11 12.19 -5.29
C GLU A 191 -13.90 11.40 -3.98
N ARG A 192 -14.94 10.71 -3.49
CA ARG A 192 -14.83 9.85 -2.31
C ARG A 192 -13.86 8.69 -2.51
N VAL A 193 -13.89 8.05 -3.67
CA VAL A 193 -12.97 6.95 -4.02
C VAL A 193 -11.54 7.47 -4.14
N ILE A 194 -11.34 8.62 -4.79
CA ILE A 194 -10.03 9.28 -4.92
C ILE A 194 -9.45 9.57 -3.54
N ASN A 195 -10.18 10.28 -2.69
CA ASN A 195 -9.70 10.69 -1.37
C ASN A 195 -9.38 9.49 -0.46
N ARG A 196 -10.14 8.39 -0.58
CA ARG A 196 -9.86 7.16 0.17
C ARG A 196 -8.59 6.45 -0.30
N ASN A 197 -8.35 6.41 -1.60
CA ASN A 197 -7.35 5.52 -2.20
C ASN A 197 -6.04 6.21 -2.55
N LEU A 198 -6.03 7.54 -2.73
CA LEU A 198 -4.86 8.28 -3.22
C LEU A 198 -3.60 8.03 -2.39
N HIS A 199 -3.67 8.26 -1.08
CA HIS A 199 -2.50 8.09 -0.21
C HIS A 199 -2.05 6.62 -0.09
N ARG A 200 -2.98 5.67 -0.22
CA ARG A 200 -2.69 4.23 -0.14
C ARG A 200 -2.06 3.70 -1.43
N ALA A 201 -2.52 4.18 -2.59
CA ALA A 201 -1.97 3.82 -3.90
C ALA A 201 -0.52 4.29 -4.09
N LEU A 202 -0.11 5.35 -3.39
CA LEU A 202 1.28 5.82 -3.39
C LEU A 202 2.23 4.91 -2.60
N ASP A 203 1.71 4.01 -1.75
CA ASP A 203 2.50 3.16 -0.86
C ASP A 203 2.85 1.80 -1.50
N GLN A 204 3.68 1.84 -2.55
CA GLN A 204 4.18 0.62 -3.20
C GLN A 204 5.06 -0.22 -2.26
N ARG A 205 5.67 0.41 -1.24
CA ARG A 205 6.57 -0.25 -0.28
C ARG A 205 5.79 -1.20 0.64
N ALA A 206 4.63 -0.78 1.14
CA ALA A 206 3.78 -1.60 1.99
C ALA A 206 3.39 -2.92 1.32
N PHE A 207 3.12 -2.92 0.01
CA PHE A 207 2.74 -4.12 -0.72
C PHE A 207 3.85 -5.19 -0.69
N HIS A 208 5.07 -4.81 -1.08
CA HIS A 208 6.23 -5.70 -1.06
C HIS A 208 6.59 -6.13 0.37
N PHE A 209 6.55 -5.18 1.31
CA PHE A 209 6.80 -5.47 2.72
C PHE A 209 5.84 -6.53 3.26
N ARG A 210 4.52 -6.39 3.04
CA ARG A 210 3.53 -7.38 3.53
C ARG A 210 3.77 -8.78 2.97
N GLN A 211 4.19 -8.92 1.72
CA GLN A 211 4.50 -10.24 1.15
C GLN A 211 5.72 -10.89 1.80
N ASN A 212 6.78 -10.10 2.02
CA ASN A 212 8.01 -10.59 2.64
C ASN A 212 7.79 -10.88 4.13
N ASP A 213 7.05 -10.02 4.81
CA ASP A 213 6.78 -10.13 6.23
C ASP A 213 5.92 -11.35 6.59
N ARG A 214 4.99 -11.74 5.71
CA ARG A 214 4.28 -13.02 5.83
C ARG A 214 5.25 -14.20 5.83
N LYS A 215 6.32 -14.14 5.03
CA LYS A 215 7.35 -15.20 4.94
C LYS A 215 8.22 -15.24 6.19
N ILE A 216 8.71 -14.08 6.65
CA ILE A 216 9.66 -13.97 7.76
C ILE A 216 9.09 -14.47 9.09
N LYS A 217 7.77 -14.33 9.31
CA LYS A 217 7.09 -14.77 10.53
C LYS A 217 6.83 -16.27 10.62
N LEU A 218 7.01 -17.03 9.53
CA LEU A 218 6.75 -18.47 9.52
C LEU A 218 7.85 -19.22 10.27
N SER A 219 7.44 -20.12 11.17
CA SER A 219 8.34 -21.00 11.93
C SER A 219 9.31 -21.75 11.03
N ARG A 220 8.86 -22.23 9.86
CA ARG A 220 9.73 -22.91 8.88
C ARG A 220 10.84 -22.00 8.35
N TYR A 221 10.52 -20.73 8.09
CA TYR A 221 11.50 -19.76 7.58
C TYR A 221 12.54 -19.43 8.66
N LEU A 222 12.07 -19.17 9.89
CA LEU A 222 12.95 -18.91 11.04
C LEU A 222 13.88 -20.10 11.33
N MET A 223 13.38 -21.33 11.22
CA MET A 223 14.19 -22.53 11.41
C MET A 223 15.21 -22.76 10.29
N CYS A 224 14.90 -22.40 9.04
CA CYS A 224 15.85 -22.51 7.94
C CYS A 224 17.11 -21.64 8.15
N HIS A 225 16.99 -20.53 8.88
CA HIS A 225 18.12 -19.64 9.18
C HIS A 225 19.21 -20.37 9.99
N ILE A 226 18.82 -21.17 10.99
CA ILE A 226 19.75 -21.92 11.84
C ILE A 226 20.13 -23.29 11.28
N LEU A 227 19.20 -23.98 10.61
CA LEU A 227 19.42 -25.35 10.14
C LEU A 227 20.18 -25.44 8.81
N GLY A 228 20.56 -24.31 8.18
CA GLY A 228 21.50 -24.28 7.05
C GLY A 228 21.09 -25.13 5.84
N SER A 229 19.80 -25.22 5.50
CA SER A 229 19.36 -26.02 4.35
C SER A 229 19.83 -25.41 3.01
N SER A 230 20.78 -26.08 2.34
CA SER A 230 21.44 -25.61 1.10
C SER A 230 20.49 -25.30 -0.07
N ARG A 231 19.29 -25.89 -0.11
CA ARG A 231 18.29 -25.63 -1.17
C ARG A 231 17.64 -24.24 -1.11
N THR A 232 17.75 -23.52 0.00
CA THR A 232 17.09 -22.21 0.22
C THR A 232 18.01 -21.00 0.02
N GLN A 233 19.32 -21.19 -0.19
CA GLN A 233 20.28 -20.08 -0.37
C GLN A 233 20.01 -19.25 -1.64
N ILE A 234 19.42 -19.84 -2.68
CA ILE A 234 19.07 -19.17 -3.95
C ILE A 234 17.85 -18.23 -3.77
N GLY A 235 16.95 -18.55 -2.83
CA GLY A 235 15.77 -17.74 -2.53
C GLY A 235 16.04 -16.57 -1.59
N LEU A 236 16.92 -16.76 -0.59
CA LEU A 236 17.31 -15.69 0.35
C LEU A 236 18.16 -14.61 -0.30
N SER A 237 19.13 -14.98 -1.15
CA SER A 237 19.98 -14.03 -1.88
C SER A 237 19.19 -13.14 -2.85
N SER A 238 18.17 -13.71 -3.52
CA SER A 238 17.26 -12.98 -4.41
C SER A 238 16.36 -11.98 -3.67
N LEU A 239 15.97 -12.30 -2.42
CA LEU A 239 15.17 -11.41 -1.55
C LEU A 239 16.04 -10.37 -0.83
N GLN A 240 17.25 -10.72 -0.38
CA GLN A 240 18.24 -9.79 0.17
C GLN A 240 18.62 -8.72 -0.85
N ARG A 241 18.67 -9.03 -2.15
CA ARG A 241 18.94 -8.04 -3.20
C ARG A 241 17.80 -7.02 -3.37
N VAL A 242 16.56 -7.42 -3.13
CA VAL A 242 15.39 -6.51 -3.13
C VAL A 242 15.32 -5.69 -1.83
N VAL A 243 15.76 -6.27 -0.70
CA VAL A 243 15.87 -5.57 0.59
C VAL A 243 17.03 -4.55 0.58
N ARG A 244 18.15 -4.86 -0.08
CA ARG A 244 19.32 -3.95 -0.23
C ARG A 244 19.03 -2.69 -1.07
N GLN A 245 17.99 -2.66 -1.90
CA GLN A 245 17.62 -1.46 -2.67
C GLN A 245 16.81 -0.43 -1.85
N HIS A 246 16.45 -0.75 -0.61
CA HIS A 246 15.59 0.10 0.22
C HIS A 246 16.24 0.36 1.58
N GLU A 247 17.27 1.22 1.57
CA GLU A 247 17.81 1.88 2.77
C GLU A 247 16.66 2.46 3.60
N THR A 248 16.36 1.85 4.76
CA THR A 248 15.70 2.44 5.96
C THR A 248 15.12 1.38 6.91
N ILE A 249 15.05 0.11 6.51
CA ILE A 249 14.84 -0.99 7.45
C ILE A 249 16.17 -1.71 7.50
N THR A 250 16.81 -1.66 8.67
CA THR A 250 18.03 -2.40 8.91
C THR A 250 17.81 -3.82 8.41
N PRO A 251 18.70 -4.36 7.55
CA PRO A 251 18.75 -5.79 7.39
C PRO A 251 18.88 -6.37 8.80
N LEU A 252 18.44 -7.61 9.01
CA LEU A 252 19.09 -8.38 10.04
C LEU A 252 20.58 -8.10 9.87
N ASP A 253 21.27 -7.55 10.87
CA ASP A 253 22.74 -7.35 10.86
C ASP A 253 23.47 -8.72 10.83
N ASP A 254 22.84 -9.73 10.23
CA ASP A 254 23.21 -11.12 10.03
C ASP A 254 23.90 -11.28 8.65
N GLU A 255 24.55 -10.24 8.09
CA GLU A 255 25.49 -10.43 6.95
C GLU A 255 26.60 -11.43 7.32
N ALA A 256 26.84 -11.67 8.62
CA ALA A 256 27.82 -12.63 9.13
C ALA A 256 27.24 -13.98 9.62
N ASP A 257 25.91 -14.15 9.69
CA ASP A 257 25.28 -15.28 10.42
C ASP A 257 24.60 -16.32 9.52
N ILE A 258 25.02 -16.39 8.26
CA ILE A 258 24.72 -17.55 7.40
C ILE A 258 25.56 -18.72 7.92
N CYS A 259 24.93 -19.65 8.65
CA CYS A 259 25.48 -20.91 9.16
C CYS A 259 26.14 -20.91 10.56
N ARG A 260 25.63 -20.12 11.52
CA ARG A 260 25.88 -20.37 12.95
C ARG A 260 24.67 -21.05 13.60
N LYS A 261 24.94 -22.02 14.50
CA LYS A 261 23.89 -22.70 15.29
C LYS A 261 23.36 -21.83 16.44
N ASP A 262 23.97 -20.67 16.64
CA ASP A 262 23.72 -19.77 17.75
C ASP A 262 22.83 -18.60 17.32
N MET A 263 22.13 -18.00 18.28
CA MET A 263 21.34 -16.79 18.08
C MET A 263 21.82 -15.72 19.06
N PHE A 264 22.21 -14.58 18.53
CA PHE A 264 22.47 -13.39 19.34
C PHE A 264 21.17 -12.58 19.48
N LEU A 265 20.83 -12.20 20.70
CA LEU A 265 19.66 -11.38 21.00
C LEU A 265 20.11 -10.07 21.64
N GLN A 266 20.04 -8.98 20.87
CA GLN A 266 20.23 -7.65 21.42
C GLN A 266 18.95 -7.21 22.15
N LEU A 267 19.01 -7.11 23.47
CA LEU A 267 17.87 -6.72 24.32
C LEU A 267 17.55 -5.21 24.24
N GLY A 268 18.50 -4.37 23.86
CA GLY A 268 18.25 -2.93 23.67
C GLY A 268 17.64 -2.25 24.91
N ARG A 269 16.60 -1.44 24.74
CA ARG A 269 16.00 -0.59 25.80
C ARG A 269 15.03 -1.34 26.72
N ARG A 270 15.28 -1.30 28.03
CA ARG A 270 14.43 -1.93 29.06
C ARG A 270 12.99 -1.40 29.12
N SER A 271 12.79 -0.09 28.90
CA SER A 271 11.45 0.51 28.92
C SER A 271 10.52 -0.06 27.84
N LEU A 272 11.05 -0.35 26.65
CA LEU A 272 10.28 -0.97 25.57
C LEU A 272 9.90 -2.42 25.92
N HIS A 273 10.81 -3.17 26.53
CA HIS A 273 10.48 -4.50 27.05
C HIS A 273 9.34 -4.46 28.08
N ARG A 274 9.30 -3.45 28.95
CA ARG A 274 8.20 -3.27 29.90
C ARG A 274 6.87 -3.01 29.21
N THR A 275 6.84 -2.15 28.19
CA THR A 275 5.64 -1.90 27.39
C THR A 275 5.16 -3.16 26.68
N LEU A 276 6.07 -3.88 26.01
CA LEU A 276 5.76 -5.14 25.31
C LEU A 276 5.30 -6.23 26.27
N PHE A 277 5.86 -6.29 27.46
CA PHE A 277 5.47 -7.24 28.50
C PHE A 277 3.99 -7.07 28.87
N HIS A 278 3.56 -5.84 29.14
CA HIS A 278 2.15 -5.53 29.43
C HIS A 278 1.25 -5.68 28.22
N LEU A 279 1.73 -5.32 27.02
CA LEU A 279 0.99 -5.51 25.78
C LEU A 279 0.64 -6.98 25.55
N ILE A 280 1.62 -7.87 25.73
CA ILE A 280 1.44 -9.31 25.51
C ILE A 280 0.53 -9.91 26.59
N LEU A 281 0.67 -9.51 27.87
CA LEU A 281 -0.25 -9.96 28.92
C LEU A 281 -1.71 -9.59 28.61
N ASN A 282 -1.96 -8.35 28.21
CA ASN A 282 -3.31 -7.92 27.83
C ASN A 282 -3.81 -8.72 26.61
N ALA A 283 -2.94 -9.00 25.63
CA ALA A 283 -3.29 -9.79 24.46
C ALA A 283 -3.58 -11.27 24.82
N VAL A 284 -2.89 -11.85 25.80
CA VAL A 284 -3.17 -13.19 26.34
C VAL A 284 -4.55 -13.19 27.03
N GLU A 285 -4.86 -12.17 27.83
CA GLU A 285 -6.13 -12.04 28.52
C GLU A 285 -7.32 -11.99 27.54
N GLN A 286 -7.18 -11.20 26.48
CA GLN A 286 -8.19 -11.03 25.42
C GLN A 286 -8.29 -12.22 24.44
N SER A 287 -7.32 -13.14 24.45
CA SER A 287 -7.30 -14.28 23.53
C SER A 287 -8.38 -15.34 23.86
N CYS A 288 -8.76 -16.14 22.87
CA CYS A 288 -9.69 -17.27 23.02
C CYS A 288 -9.02 -18.56 23.58
N LEU A 289 -7.86 -18.45 24.22
CA LEU A 289 -7.15 -19.59 24.80
C LEU A 289 -7.90 -20.18 26.01
N SER A 290 -7.66 -21.46 26.31
CA SER A 290 -8.19 -22.10 27.51
C SER A 290 -7.66 -21.42 28.78
N GLN A 291 -8.43 -21.40 29.87
CA GLN A 291 -7.97 -20.81 31.14
C GLN A 291 -6.69 -21.49 31.64
N HIS A 292 -6.54 -22.80 31.40
CA HIS A 292 -5.33 -23.54 31.71
C HIS A 292 -4.12 -23.05 30.90
N ASP A 293 -4.24 -22.93 29.57
CA ASP A 293 -3.17 -22.42 28.72
C ASP A 293 -2.80 -20.98 29.08
N LYS A 294 -3.80 -20.13 29.39
CA LYS A 294 -3.56 -18.75 29.83
C LYS A 294 -2.70 -18.72 31.09
N GLN A 295 -3.02 -19.55 32.09
CA GLN A 295 -2.24 -19.61 33.33
C GLN A 295 -0.80 -20.05 33.05
N LEU A 296 -0.60 -21.11 32.25
CA LEU A 296 0.74 -21.58 31.90
C LEU A 296 1.56 -20.51 31.17
N ILE A 297 0.94 -19.77 30.25
CA ILE A 297 1.59 -18.67 29.54
C ILE A 297 1.94 -17.53 30.49
N VAL A 298 1.03 -17.13 31.38
CA VAL A 298 1.28 -16.08 32.38
C VAL A 298 2.42 -16.49 33.30
N ASP A 299 2.45 -17.72 33.78
CA ASP A 299 3.53 -18.23 34.62
C ASP A 299 4.88 -18.21 33.86
N TYR A 300 4.91 -18.71 32.63
CA TYR A 300 6.12 -18.63 31.81
C TYR A 300 6.56 -17.17 31.57
N TRP A 301 5.62 -16.29 31.26
CA TRP A 301 5.88 -14.88 30.97
C TRP A 301 6.42 -14.13 32.20
N GLN A 302 5.78 -14.30 33.35
CA GLN A 302 6.14 -13.61 34.59
C GLN A 302 7.37 -14.20 35.28
N TYR A 303 7.55 -15.52 35.27
CA TYR A 303 8.66 -16.13 36.00
C TYR A 303 9.92 -16.25 35.15
N PHE A 304 9.82 -16.72 33.90
CA PHE A 304 11.00 -16.89 33.05
C PHE A 304 11.30 -15.60 32.29
N PHE A 305 10.35 -15.11 31.49
CA PHE A 305 10.62 -14.04 30.53
C PHE A 305 10.95 -12.70 31.21
N PHE A 306 10.19 -12.30 32.24
CA PHE A 306 10.42 -11.08 33.01
C PHE A 306 11.84 -10.99 33.60
N HIS A 307 12.34 -12.09 34.16
CA HIS A 307 13.69 -12.18 34.69
C HIS A 307 14.73 -12.19 33.58
N PHE A 308 14.47 -12.94 32.50
CA PHE A 308 15.36 -13.01 31.34
C PHE A 308 15.64 -11.65 30.71
N VAL A 309 14.62 -10.80 30.52
CA VAL A 309 14.78 -9.44 29.98
C VAL A 309 15.17 -8.40 31.05
N HIS A 310 15.50 -8.83 32.27
CA HIS A 310 15.96 -7.98 33.37
C HIS A 310 15.00 -6.82 33.70
N LEU A 311 13.69 -7.09 33.71
CA LEU A 311 12.67 -6.11 34.12
C LEU A 311 12.58 -5.93 35.65
N SER A 312 13.38 -6.66 36.41
CA SER A 312 13.49 -6.56 37.87
C SER A 312 14.34 -5.35 38.29
N ASN A 313 13.68 -4.20 38.43
CA ASN A 313 13.90 -3.13 39.43
C ASN A 313 13.40 -1.82 38.85
N ASP A 314 12.38 -1.24 39.49
CA ASP A 314 12.21 0.22 39.56
C ASP A 314 11.16 0.67 40.59
N ASN A 315 10.30 -0.18 41.18
CA ASN A 315 9.40 0.25 42.26
C ASN A 315 8.93 -0.91 43.17
N HIS A 316 9.16 -0.78 44.48
CA HIS A 316 8.82 -1.70 45.57
C HIS A 316 7.30 -1.96 45.77
N LYS A 317 6.56 -2.52 44.81
CA LYS A 317 5.16 -2.93 45.07
C LYS A 317 4.76 -4.35 44.62
N MET A 318 5.65 -5.08 43.97
CA MET A 318 5.48 -6.51 43.71
C MET A 318 6.83 -7.21 43.95
N GLU A 319 7.20 -7.39 45.20
CA GLU A 319 8.31 -8.25 45.58
C GLU A 319 7.82 -9.70 45.71
N PRO A 320 8.42 -10.66 45.00
CA PRO A 320 9.03 -11.80 45.65
C PRO A 320 10.43 -11.35 46.09
N THR A 321 10.57 -11.03 47.39
CA THR A 321 11.79 -10.67 48.12
C THR A 321 13.09 -11.17 47.48
N VAL A 322 13.86 -10.34 46.75
CA VAL A 322 15.34 -10.40 46.63
C VAL A 322 15.89 -9.05 46.16
N SER A 323 17.00 -8.61 46.76
CA SER A 323 17.64 -7.28 46.65
C SER A 323 18.62 -7.10 45.46
N PRO A 324 19.14 -5.87 45.23
CA PRO A 324 19.76 -5.43 43.98
C PRO A 324 21.30 -5.44 44.01
N TRP A 325 21.98 -6.59 44.05
CA TRP A 325 23.43 -6.61 43.78
C TRP A 325 23.85 -7.92 43.12
N THR A 326 24.28 -7.85 41.87
CA THR A 326 25.26 -8.80 41.33
C THR A 326 26.06 -8.08 40.25
N LYS A 327 27.38 -7.96 40.47
CA LYS A 327 28.35 -7.69 39.40
C LYS A 327 28.21 -8.83 38.40
N TYR A 328 27.92 -8.50 37.15
CA TYR A 328 27.66 -9.45 36.08
C TYR A 328 28.95 -10.22 35.74
N ASP A 329 28.93 -11.53 35.91
CA ASP A 329 29.87 -12.43 35.25
C ASP A 329 29.36 -12.69 33.83
N PHE A 330 30.19 -12.36 32.83
CA PHE A 330 29.90 -12.50 31.39
C PHE A 330 29.63 -13.96 30.92
N SER A 331 29.67 -14.95 31.81
CA SER A 331 29.39 -16.37 31.51
C SER A 331 27.89 -16.74 31.55
N ASP A 332 27.01 -15.80 31.91
CA ASP A 332 25.57 -15.99 32.05
C ASP A 332 24.75 -15.69 30.77
N GLU A 333 25.40 -15.34 29.65
CA GLU A 333 24.74 -14.92 28.39
C GLU A 333 24.26 -16.08 27.49
N LEU A 334 24.54 -17.34 27.85
CA LEU A 334 24.18 -18.51 27.04
C LEU A 334 22.94 -19.24 27.59
N ILE A 335 21.92 -19.36 26.76
CA ILE A 335 20.73 -20.18 27.04
C ILE A 335 20.60 -21.30 26.01
N ILE A 336 20.47 -22.52 26.52
CA ILE A 336 20.08 -23.67 25.71
C ILE A 336 18.56 -23.63 25.55
N ALA A 337 18.11 -23.52 24.30
CA ALA A 337 16.70 -23.37 23.96
C ALA A 337 16.19 -24.56 23.14
N SER A 338 14.93 -24.94 23.38
CA SER A 338 14.21 -25.82 22.46
C SER A 338 13.92 -25.09 21.14
N ARG A 339 13.49 -25.85 20.12
CA ARG A 339 12.96 -25.29 18.87
C ARG A 339 11.87 -24.23 19.13
N GLN A 340 10.97 -24.49 20.08
CA GLN A 340 9.84 -23.61 20.31
C GLN A 340 10.27 -22.30 20.99
N ILE A 341 11.18 -22.39 21.95
CA ILE A 341 11.77 -21.24 22.64
C ILE A 341 12.56 -20.37 21.64
N TYR A 342 13.32 -20.98 20.73
CA TYR A 342 14.05 -20.26 19.69
C TYR A 342 13.12 -19.45 18.77
N ILE A 343 12.07 -20.08 18.22
CA ILE A 343 11.11 -19.40 17.35
C ILE A 343 10.41 -18.27 18.11
N PHE A 344 10.06 -18.51 19.38
CA PHE A 344 9.49 -17.48 20.25
C PHE A 344 10.42 -16.26 20.36
N PHE A 345 11.70 -16.45 20.68
CA PHE A 345 12.65 -15.34 20.80
C PHE A 345 12.87 -14.60 19.49
N ARG A 346 12.88 -15.27 18.34
CA ARG A 346 12.97 -14.60 17.03
C ARG A 346 11.74 -13.75 16.74
N LEU A 347 10.54 -14.23 17.04
CA LEU A 347 9.30 -13.46 16.87
C LEU A 347 9.25 -12.27 17.84
N TYR A 348 9.69 -12.47 19.09
CA TYR A 348 9.77 -11.40 20.08
C TYR A 348 10.78 -10.33 19.64
N HIS A 349 11.95 -10.74 19.16
CA HIS A 349 12.96 -9.81 18.66
C HIS A 349 12.44 -8.99 17.49
N LEU A 350 11.72 -9.60 16.55
CA LEU A 350 11.09 -8.88 15.44
C LEU A 350 10.06 -7.86 15.94
N LEU A 351 9.28 -8.20 16.97
CA LEU A 351 8.31 -7.27 17.57
C LEU A 351 9.04 -6.11 18.27
N PHE A 352 10.08 -6.43 19.01
CA PHE A 352 10.93 -5.46 19.68
C PHE A 352 11.59 -4.50 18.70
N GLN A 353 12.19 -4.98 17.61
CA GLN A 353 12.81 -4.15 16.58
C GLN A 353 11.81 -3.16 15.96
N ARG A 354 10.55 -3.56 15.77
CA ARG A 354 9.51 -2.63 15.28
C ARG A 354 9.18 -1.55 16.29
N TYR A 355 9.04 -1.91 17.57
CA TYR A 355 8.79 -0.92 18.62
C TYR A 355 10.00 0.01 18.83
N GLU A 356 11.21 -0.53 18.72
CA GLU A 356 12.43 0.27 18.76
C GLU A 356 12.54 1.20 17.55
N PHE A 357 12.17 0.74 16.35
CA PHE A 357 12.10 1.58 15.16
C PHE A 357 11.06 2.69 15.30
N ALA A 358 9.86 2.37 15.79
CA ALA A 358 8.84 3.37 16.12
C ALA A 358 9.40 4.40 17.12
N TRP A 359 10.07 3.92 18.18
CA TRP A 359 10.71 4.78 19.17
C TRP A 359 11.75 5.72 18.54
N LYS A 360 12.65 5.20 17.69
CA LYS A 360 13.68 5.98 16.98
C LYS A 360 13.06 7.04 16.07
N LEU A 361 11.94 6.75 15.41
CA LEU A 361 11.20 7.72 14.61
C LEU A 361 10.51 8.79 15.46
N GLY A 362 10.07 8.44 16.67
CA GLY A 362 9.56 9.37 17.67
C GLY A 362 10.63 10.36 18.12
N ASP A 363 11.86 9.90 18.36
CA ASP A 363 12.95 10.73 18.87
C ASP A 363 13.48 11.77 17.87
N ASN A 364 13.21 11.60 16.57
CA ASN A 364 13.67 12.53 15.55
C ASN A 364 13.02 13.94 15.70
N PRO A 365 13.82 15.02 15.87
CA PRO A 365 13.34 16.37 16.20
C PRO A 365 12.80 17.16 15.00
N THR A 366 12.27 16.50 13.96
CA THR A 366 12.02 17.15 12.66
C THR A 366 10.72 17.95 12.56
N SER A 367 9.98 18.19 13.65
CA SER A 367 8.85 19.12 13.62
C SER A 367 8.40 19.58 15.00
N SER A 368 8.31 20.91 15.16
CA SER A 368 7.84 21.70 16.30
C SER A 368 8.85 21.91 17.44
N GLY A 369 9.40 23.14 17.47
CA GLY A 369 10.19 23.65 18.57
C GLY A 369 9.31 23.84 19.81
N CYS A 370 9.58 23.03 20.82
CA CYS A 370 9.33 23.31 22.23
C CYS A 370 10.41 22.53 22.97
N GLN A 371 11.54 23.17 23.26
CA GLN A 371 12.51 22.61 24.20
C GLN A 371 11.82 22.55 25.56
N SER A 372 11.53 21.33 26.00
CA SER A 372 11.29 21.04 27.40
C SER A 372 12.31 19.98 27.79
N ASP A 373 13.38 20.46 28.42
CA ASP A 373 14.38 19.62 29.08
C ASP A 373 13.70 18.96 30.29
N SER A 374 13.19 17.76 30.09
CA SER A 374 12.73 16.87 31.16
C SER A 374 12.91 15.43 30.69
N PRO A 375 13.72 14.60 31.36
CA PRO A 375 13.90 13.19 31.03
C PRO A 375 12.72 12.34 31.54
N SER A 376 11.49 12.87 31.44
CA SER A 376 10.28 12.19 31.90
C SER A 376 9.73 11.30 30.79
N GLN A 377 9.69 10.02 31.13
CA GLN A 377 9.14 8.88 30.42
C GLN A 377 7.86 9.17 29.61
N ASN A 378 7.79 8.56 28.42
CA ASN A 378 6.69 8.54 27.44
C ASN A 378 6.69 9.67 26.41
N HIS A 379 7.47 9.45 25.35
CA HIS A 379 7.38 10.20 24.10
C HIS A 379 5.93 10.17 23.57
N PRO A 380 5.25 11.32 23.35
CA PRO A 380 3.81 11.37 23.09
C PRO A 380 3.40 10.60 21.83
N ARG A 381 4.23 10.60 20.77
CA ARG A 381 3.99 9.79 19.56
C ARG A 381 4.02 8.28 19.83
N ILE A 382 4.85 7.82 20.77
CA ILE A 382 4.97 6.39 21.11
C ILE A 382 3.82 5.95 22.00
N ALA A 383 3.38 6.82 22.92
CA ALA A 383 2.16 6.57 23.70
C ALA A 383 0.91 6.49 22.80
N ALA A 384 0.80 7.40 21.81
CA ALA A 384 -0.27 7.35 20.81
C ALA A 384 -0.20 6.06 19.97
N PHE A 385 1.00 5.66 19.56
CA PHE A 385 1.20 4.40 18.84
C PHE A 385 0.80 3.18 19.67
N ASP A 386 1.20 3.11 20.95
CA ASP A 386 0.81 2.01 21.85
C ASP A 386 -0.71 1.95 22.01
N THR A 387 -1.37 3.10 22.12
CA THR A 387 -2.84 3.20 22.17
C THR A 387 -3.48 2.66 20.90
N LEU A 388 -2.95 3.01 19.72
CA LEU A 388 -3.42 2.45 18.44
C LEU A 388 -3.23 0.94 18.35
N VAL A 389 -2.09 0.41 18.81
CA VAL A 389 -1.84 -1.03 18.80
C VAL A 389 -2.80 -1.75 19.75
N ARG A 390 -3.03 -1.22 20.96
CA ARG A 390 -4.01 -1.79 21.91
C ARG A 390 -5.42 -1.76 21.32
N GLY A 391 -5.81 -0.66 20.70
CA GLY A 391 -7.11 -0.52 20.03
C GLY A 391 -7.28 -1.47 18.83
N LEU A 392 -6.19 -1.80 18.14
CA LEU A 392 -6.22 -2.80 17.08
C LEU A 392 -6.37 -4.23 17.63
N LEU A 393 -5.76 -4.52 18.79
CA LEU A 393 -5.82 -5.84 19.42
C LEU A 393 -7.17 -6.12 20.09
N ASP A 394 -7.79 -5.11 20.70
CA ASP A 394 -9.12 -5.24 21.32
C ASP A 394 -10.29 -5.11 20.33
N GLY A 395 -10.01 -4.70 19.09
CA GLY A 395 -10.99 -4.54 18.02
C GLY A 395 -11.76 -3.22 18.04
N SER A 396 -11.39 -2.26 18.90
CA SER A 396 -11.98 -0.91 18.93
C SER A 396 -11.54 -0.05 17.74
N VAL A 397 -10.39 -0.37 17.14
CA VAL A 397 -9.86 0.29 15.93
C VAL A 397 -9.73 -0.74 14.82
N ASP A 398 -10.39 -0.49 13.69
CA ASP A 398 -10.26 -1.32 12.50
C ASP A 398 -8.89 -1.13 11.81
N ALA A 399 -8.49 -2.13 11.02
CA ALA A 399 -7.17 -2.15 10.40
C ALA A 399 -6.91 -0.93 9.51
N ASP A 400 -7.92 -0.46 8.78
CA ASP A 400 -7.80 0.72 7.91
C ASP A 400 -7.48 1.98 8.72
N ARG A 401 -8.22 2.23 9.82
CA ARG A 401 -7.97 3.36 10.72
C ARG A 401 -6.63 3.24 11.46
N TYR A 402 -6.24 2.03 11.86
CA TYR A 402 -4.93 1.81 12.48
C TYR A 402 -3.79 2.17 11.53
N GLU A 403 -3.85 1.72 10.27
CA GLU A 403 -2.83 2.03 9.29
C GLU A 403 -2.78 3.54 8.98
N ASP A 404 -3.93 4.19 8.84
CA ASP A 404 -4.01 5.63 8.64
C ASP A 404 -3.44 6.40 9.85
N GLY A 405 -3.71 5.93 11.08
CA GLY A 405 -3.09 6.46 12.30
C GLY A 405 -1.57 6.29 12.31
N CYS A 406 -1.05 5.13 11.86
CA CYS A 406 0.39 4.91 11.74
C CYS A 406 1.02 5.83 10.69
N ARG A 407 0.35 6.07 9.55
CA ARG A 407 0.79 7.04 8.53
C ARG A 407 0.85 8.46 9.08
N LEU A 408 -0.12 8.86 9.90
CA LEU A 408 -0.12 10.17 10.54
C LEU A 408 1.01 10.32 11.58
N LEU A 409 1.30 9.27 12.36
CA LEU A 409 2.32 9.33 13.41
C LEU A 409 3.76 9.26 12.87
N PHE A 410 3.99 8.44 11.84
CA PHE A 410 5.34 8.10 11.37
C PHE A 410 5.60 8.43 9.90
N SER A 411 4.60 8.87 9.14
CA SER A 411 4.70 9.20 7.71
C SER A 411 5.14 7.99 6.86
N THR A 412 6.05 8.20 5.91
CA THR A 412 6.53 7.23 4.92
C THR A 412 6.97 5.86 5.49
N PRO A 413 7.74 5.75 6.60
CA PRO A 413 8.15 4.44 7.14
C PRO A 413 7.05 3.65 7.89
N SER A 414 5.83 4.16 7.99
CA SER A 414 4.73 3.55 8.76
C SER A 414 4.35 2.12 8.32
N PHE A 415 4.66 1.73 7.09
CA PHE A 415 4.31 0.41 6.54
C PHE A 415 4.92 -0.77 7.30
N VAL A 416 6.00 -0.54 8.06
CA VAL A 416 6.63 -1.55 8.93
C VAL A 416 5.70 -2.00 10.06
N PHE A 417 4.76 -1.14 10.45
CA PHE A 417 3.87 -1.35 11.59
C PHE A 417 2.53 -2.01 11.22
N PHE A 418 2.14 -2.02 9.93
CA PHE A 418 0.83 -2.49 9.43
C PHE A 418 0.52 -3.99 9.66
N SER A 419 1.45 -4.73 10.24
CA SER A 419 1.29 -6.17 10.51
C SER A 419 1.72 -6.56 11.94
N ILE A 420 1.74 -5.59 12.86
CA ILE A 420 2.04 -5.83 14.28
C ILE A 420 0.99 -6.74 14.91
N ASP A 421 -0.30 -6.54 14.60
CA ASP A 421 -1.40 -7.44 14.97
C ASP A 421 -1.07 -8.91 14.68
N LYS A 422 -0.70 -9.21 13.43
CA LYS A 422 -0.39 -10.56 12.95
C LYS A 422 0.87 -11.11 13.61
N LEU A 423 1.83 -10.24 13.93
CA LEU A 423 3.04 -10.63 14.65
C LEU A 423 2.72 -11.03 16.09
N ILE A 424 1.90 -10.23 16.78
CA ILE A 424 1.47 -10.50 18.16
C ILE A 424 0.63 -11.78 18.21
N VAL A 425 -0.33 -11.96 17.29
CA VAL A 425 -1.10 -13.20 17.18
C VAL A 425 -0.20 -14.42 16.94
N GLN A 426 0.81 -14.30 16.08
CA GLN A 426 1.77 -15.37 15.85
C GLN A 426 2.63 -15.66 17.09
N LEU A 427 3.03 -14.62 17.83
CA LEU A 427 3.79 -14.73 19.07
C LEU A 427 2.96 -15.42 20.17
N LEU A 428 1.68 -15.10 20.31
CA LEU A 428 0.76 -15.76 21.26
C LEU A 428 0.59 -17.25 20.94
N LYS A 429 0.38 -17.60 19.67
CA LYS A 429 0.35 -19.01 19.23
C LYS A 429 1.65 -19.72 19.56
N GLN A 430 2.78 -19.05 19.37
CA GLN A 430 4.08 -19.63 19.68
C GLN A 430 4.31 -19.79 21.19
N LEU A 431 3.84 -18.86 22.02
CA LEU A 431 3.85 -19.02 23.47
C LEU A 431 3.03 -20.23 23.92
N GLN A 432 1.84 -20.44 23.32
CA GLN A 432 1.04 -21.65 23.58
C GLN A 432 1.82 -22.93 23.20
N CYS A 433 2.57 -22.92 22.09
CA CYS A 433 3.44 -24.04 21.72
C CYS A 433 4.58 -24.26 22.72
N VAL A 434 5.18 -23.18 23.25
CA VAL A 434 6.28 -23.26 24.24
C VAL A 434 5.81 -23.90 25.54
N VAL A 435 4.68 -23.46 26.09
CA VAL A 435 4.19 -23.98 27.38
C VAL A 435 3.69 -25.41 27.29
N ASN A 436 3.18 -25.83 26.14
CA ASN A 436 2.70 -27.20 25.93
C ASN A 436 3.84 -28.18 25.57
N ASP A 437 4.95 -27.68 25.04
CA ASP A 437 6.11 -28.50 24.71
C ASP A 437 6.85 -29.03 25.96
N ILE A 438 7.04 -30.34 26.01
CA ILE A 438 7.63 -31.05 27.16
C ILE A 438 9.10 -30.64 27.35
N GLN A 439 9.85 -30.51 26.25
CA GLN A 439 11.28 -30.14 26.32
C GLN A 439 11.46 -28.70 26.80
N SER A 440 10.62 -27.79 26.30
CA SER A 440 10.61 -26.39 26.72
C SER A 440 10.31 -26.25 28.22
N ARG A 441 9.30 -26.96 28.75
CA ARG A 441 8.99 -26.96 30.19
C ARG A 441 10.17 -27.43 31.03
N LYS A 442 10.76 -28.58 30.68
CA LYS A 442 11.94 -29.11 31.39
C LYS A 442 13.11 -28.12 31.40
N LEU A 443 13.38 -27.44 30.29
CA LEU A 443 14.44 -26.43 30.21
C LEU A 443 14.15 -25.22 31.11
N VAL A 444 12.90 -24.78 31.18
CA VAL A 444 12.48 -23.69 32.07
C VAL A 444 12.60 -24.10 33.54
N ASP A 445 12.24 -25.33 33.88
CA ASP A 445 12.36 -25.84 35.24
C ASP A 445 13.84 -25.95 35.68
N LEU A 446 14.71 -26.46 34.81
CA LEU A 446 16.17 -26.46 35.04
C LEU A 446 16.73 -25.04 35.19
N TRP A 447 16.21 -24.07 34.41
CA TRP A 447 16.59 -22.68 34.55
C TRP A 447 16.15 -22.12 35.92
N LYS A 448 14.93 -22.40 36.37
CA LYS A 448 14.44 -22.00 37.70
C LYS A 448 15.32 -22.59 38.81
N GLU A 449 15.67 -23.87 38.72
CA GLU A 449 16.57 -24.53 39.68
C GLU A 449 17.95 -23.87 39.72
N ARG A 450 18.53 -23.56 38.55
CA ARG A 450 19.80 -22.82 38.43
C ARG A 450 19.72 -21.45 39.11
N GLU A 451 18.65 -20.69 38.87
CA GLU A 451 18.48 -19.36 39.46
C GLU A 451 18.32 -19.43 40.99
N VAL A 452 17.59 -20.42 41.51
CA VAL A 452 17.51 -20.67 42.96
C VAL A 452 18.88 -21.04 43.53
N PHE A 453 19.66 -21.87 42.83
CA PHE A 453 21.00 -22.26 43.24
C PHE A 453 21.97 -21.07 43.27
N LYS A 454 21.95 -20.20 42.25
CA LYS A 454 22.73 -18.95 42.24
C LYS A 454 22.42 -18.05 43.43
N ARG A 455 21.14 -17.88 43.76
CA ARG A 455 20.71 -17.10 44.93
C ARG A 455 21.27 -17.67 46.23
N LYS A 456 21.20 -18.99 46.41
CA LYS A 456 21.77 -19.67 47.60
C LYS A 456 23.28 -19.53 47.68
N LYS A 457 24.00 -19.78 46.58
CA LYS A 457 25.46 -19.63 46.54
C LYS A 457 25.90 -18.20 46.86
N HIS A 458 25.21 -17.19 46.34
CA HIS A 458 25.50 -15.79 46.67
C HIS A 458 25.23 -15.47 48.15
N LEU A 459 24.17 -16.01 48.74
CA LEU A 459 23.89 -15.88 50.18
C LEU A 459 24.98 -16.55 51.03
N ASP A 460 25.44 -17.74 50.63
CA ASP A 460 26.50 -18.49 51.31
C ASP A 460 27.88 -17.80 51.17
N ASP A 461 28.19 -17.25 49.99
CA ASP A 461 29.42 -16.48 49.74
C ASP A 461 29.40 -15.15 50.53
N CYS A 462 28.26 -14.47 50.62
CA CYS A 462 28.09 -13.32 51.51
C CYS A 462 28.24 -13.71 52.98
N ALA A 463 27.60 -14.80 53.44
CA ALA A 463 27.71 -15.26 54.82
C ALA A 463 29.16 -15.64 55.19
N ASN A 464 29.88 -16.30 54.29
CA ASN A 464 31.29 -16.66 54.47
C ASN A 464 32.23 -15.44 54.41
N SER A 465 31.86 -14.38 53.67
CA SER A 465 32.62 -13.12 53.67
C SER A 465 32.45 -12.32 54.97
N PHE A 466 31.31 -12.47 55.67
CA PHE A 466 31.06 -11.87 56.98
C PHE A 466 31.61 -12.70 58.14
N SER A 467 31.79 -14.02 57.98
CA SER A 467 32.42 -14.88 59.00
C SER A 467 33.95 -14.75 59.06
N GLY A 468 34.57 -13.95 58.18
CA GLY A 468 36.02 -13.67 58.18
C GLY A 468 36.46 -12.50 59.08
N VAL A 469 35.52 -11.76 59.68
CA VAL A 469 35.85 -10.70 60.65
C VAL A 469 35.72 -11.28 62.06
N CYS A 470 36.77 -11.93 62.53
CA CYS A 470 36.94 -12.24 63.95
C CYS A 470 36.94 -10.93 64.74
N ILE A 471 35.81 -10.58 65.34
CA ILE A 471 35.76 -9.55 66.38
C ILE A 471 36.47 -10.15 67.61
N ASN A 472 37.65 -9.63 67.91
CA ASN A 472 38.41 -9.91 69.13
C ASN A 472 37.53 -9.63 70.37
N PRO A 473 37.24 -10.62 71.25
CA PRO A 473 36.36 -10.43 72.40
C PRO A 473 37.08 -9.81 73.62
N SER A 474 37.98 -8.85 73.42
CA SER A 474 38.79 -8.27 74.51
C SER A 474 38.58 -6.77 74.77
N VAL A 475 37.54 -6.14 74.21
CA VAL A 475 37.24 -4.72 74.48
C VAL A 475 35.78 -4.52 74.92
N LEU A 476 35.38 -5.16 76.01
CA LEU A 476 34.17 -4.82 76.76
C LEU A 476 34.41 -4.99 78.27
N SER A 477 35.39 -4.27 78.79
CA SER A 477 35.47 -3.99 80.23
C SER A 477 36.36 -2.77 80.47
N SER A 478 35.76 -1.58 80.46
CA SER A 478 35.95 -0.60 81.52
C SER A 478 35.22 0.70 81.23
N LYS A 479 34.61 1.24 82.29
CA LYS A 479 34.16 2.63 82.51
C LYS A 479 32.67 2.91 82.31
N SER A 480 31.90 2.46 83.29
CA SER A 480 30.98 3.35 84.01
C SER A 480 31.68 3.80 85.30
N ARG A 481 31.96 5.10 85.43
CA ARG A 481 31.90 5.85 86.70
C ARG A 481 32.07 7.35 86.47
N VAL A 482 31.06 8.05 86.97
CA VAL A 482 30.83 9.51 87.14
C VAL A 482 30.47 10.26 85.89
#